data_AF-A0A1F7YF86-F1
#
_entry.id   AF-A0A1F7YF86-F1
#
_cell.length_a   1.000
_cell.length_b   1.000
_cell.length_c   1.000
_cell.angle_alpha   90.00
_cell.angle_beta   90.00
_cell.angle_gamma   90.00
#
_symmetry.space_group_name_H-M   'P 1'
#
loop_
_entity.id
_entity.type
_entity.pdbx_description
1 polymer ?
#
loop_
_entity_poly.entity_id
_entity_poly.type
_entity_poly.pdbx_seq_one_letter_code
_entity_poly.pdbx_strand_id
1 'polypeptide(L)' 'MNDFSKYTDYKTVLSVNALIFCDGKVLLLKRADDKKVDPGFYSGIGGKVEPHESFIMRYLEK' A
#
# COMPACT_ATOMS: atom_id res chain seq x y z
N MET A 1 16.46 -27.20 -14.30
CA MET A 1 16.18 -25.80 -14.69
C MET A 1 15.64 -25.09 -13.47
N ASN A 2 16.19 -23.93 -13.10
CA ASN A 2 15.65 -23.14 -12.00
C ASN A 2 14.28 -22.60 -12.41
N ASP A 3 13.28 -22.78 -11.53
CA ASP A 3 11.92 -22.30 -11.76
C ASP A 3 11.85 -20.78 -11.52
N PHE A 4 11.76 -20.04 -12.62
CA PHE A 4 11.61 -18.58 -12.62
C PHE A 4 10.14 -18.14 -12.78
N SER A 5 9.17 -19.07 -12.72
CA SER A 5 7.74 -18.78 -12.91
C SER A 5 7.24 -17.66 -11.99
N LYS A 6 7.74 -17.59 -10.76
CA LYS A 6 7.44 -16.51 -9.80
C LYS A 6 7.79 -15.09 -10.27
N TYR A 7 8.66 -14.97 -11.27
CA TYR A 7 9.09 -13.68 -11.85
C TYR A 7 8.48 -13.43 -13.22
N THR A 8 7.69 -14.37 -13.76
CA THR A 8 7.01 -14.24 -15.05
C THR A 8 5.50 -14.25 -14.92
N ASP A 9 4.96 -14.85 -13.85
CA ASP A 9 3.52 -14.87 -13.52
C ASP A 9 3.28 -14.09 -12.22
N TYR A 10 3.21 -12.77 -12.34
CA TYR A 10 2.93 -11.88 -11.22
C TYR A 10 1.94 -10.78 -11.61
N LYS A 11 1.15 -10.36 -10.64
CA LYS A 11 0.23 -9.23 -10.79
C LYS A 11 0.80 -7.99 -10.12
N THR A 12 1.13 -6.98 -10.91
CA THR A 12 1.44 -5.64 -10.40
C THR A 12 0.15 -4.97 -9.93
N VAL A 13 0.15 -4.46 -8.70
CA VAL A 13 -0.99 -3.73 -8.12
C VAL A 13 -0.54 -2.32 -7.78
N LEU A 14 -1.18 -1.32 -8.42
CA LEU A 14 -0.98 0.08 -8.05
C LEU A 14 -1.61 0.34 -6.67
N SER A 15 -0.81 0.85 -5.75
CA SER A 15 -1.25 1.25 -4.42
C SER A 15 -0.68 2.63 -4.09
N VAL A 16 -1.42 3.42 -3.32
CA VAL A 16 -0.97 4.74 -2.87
C VAL A 16 -0.85 4.70 -1.35
N ASN A 17 0.21 5.31 -0.83
CA ASN A 17 0.47 5.50 0.58
C ASN A 17 0.60 7.00 0.87
N ALA A 18 -0.17 7.51 1.83
CA ALA A 18 -0.08 8.87 2.32
C ALA A 18 0.67 8.91 3.65
N LEU A 19 1.61 9.84 3.74
CA LEU A 19 2.31 10.21 4.96
C LEU A 19 1.70 11.50 5.49
N ILE A 20 1.04 11.43 6.63
CA ILE A 20 0.45 12.60 7.28
C ILE A 20 1.47 13.18 8.24
N PHE A 21 1.86 14.43 8.00
CA PHE A 21 2.80 15.19 8.82
C PHE A 21 2.05 16.20 9.69
N CYS A 22 2.36 16.25 10.98
CA CYS A 22 1.82 17.24 11.91
C CYS A 22 2.83 17.47 13.04
N ASP A 23 3.15 18.73 13.35
CA ASP A 23 4.05 19.13 14.44
C ASP A 23 5.37 18.34 14.48
N GLY A 24 6.01 18.17 13.31
CA GLY A 24 7.28 17.43 13.18
C GLY A 24 7.17 15.92 13.38
N LYS A 25 5.96 15.37 13.47
CA LYS A 25 5.68 13.94 13.59
C LYS A 25 5.01 13.41 12.32
N VAL A 26 5.20 12.12 12.06
CA VAL A 26 4.53 11.36 10.99
C VAL A 26 3.61 10.34 11.61
N LEU A 27 2.39 10.24 11.08
CA LEU A 27 1.46 9.17 11.43
C LEU A 27 1.83 7.88 10.69
N LEU A 28 2.09 6.81 11.45
CA LEU A 28 2.24 5.45 10.95
C LEU A 28 1.22 4.54 11.63
N LEU A 29 0.65 3.61 10.87
CA LEU A 29 -0.22 2.56 11.37
C LEU A 29 0.55 1.23 11.39
N LYS A 30 0.50 0.52 12.53
CA LYS A 30 0.95 -0.87 12.58
C LYS A 30 -0.06 -1.72 11.82
N ARG A 31 0.41 -2.46 10.82
CA ARG A 31 -0.40 -3.39 10.05
C ARG A 31 -0.80 -4.59 10.91
N ALA A 32 -2.03 -5.06 10.73
CA ALA A 32 -2.52 -6.25 11.42
C ALA A 32 -1.66 -7.48 11.06
N ASP A 33 -1.52 -8.39 12.01
CA ASP A 33 -0.64 -9.56 11.89
C ASP A 33 -1.15 -10.59 10.87
N ASP A 34 -2.42 -10.50 10.48
CA ASP A 34 -3.08 -11.37 9.50
C ASP A 34 -2.99 -10.86 8.05
N LYS A 35 -2.26 -9.77 7.79
CA LYS A 35 -2.12 -9.22 6.43
C LYS A 35 -1.17 -10.06 5.58
N LYS A 36 -1.61 -10.32 4.34
CA LYS A 36 -0.80 -11.03 3.32
C LYS A 36 0.52 -10.32 2.96
N VAL A 37 0.54 -9.00 3.05
CA VAL A 37 1.70 -8.17 2.71
C VAL A 37 2.12 -7.41 3.96
N ASP A 38 3.39 -7.55 4.35
CA ASP A 38 4.05 -6.88 5.48
C ASP A 38 3.23 -6.87 6.78
N PRO A 39 2.86 -8.03 7.34
CA PRO A 39 2.17 -8.10 8.63
C PRO A 39 3.05 -7.52 9.75
N GLY A 40 2.45 -6.78 10.68
CA GLY A 40 3.15 -6.20 11.84
C GLY A 40 4.03 -4.98 11.55
N PHE A 41 4.26 -4.62 10.28
CA PHE A 41 5.05 -3.45 9.90
C PHE A 41 4.30 -2.13 10.12
N TYR A 42 5.04 -1.07 10.45
CA TYR A 42 4.53 0.29 10.47
C TYR A 42 4.62 0.90 9.07
N SER A 43 3.51 1.47 8.59
CA SER A 43 3.43 2.11 7.28
C SER A 43 2.50 3.32 7.33
N GLY A 44 2.61 4.22 6.36
CA GLY A 44 1.61 5.28 6.18
C GLY A 44 0.23 4.72 5.83
N ILE A 45 -0.75 5.59 5.76
CA ILE A 45 -2.14 5.20 5.49
C ILE A 45 -2.28 4.96 4.00
N GLY A 46 -2.96 3.89 3.59
CA GLY A 46 -3.27 3.75 2.17
C GLY A 46 -3.81 2.40 1.74
N GLY A 47 -3.78 2.17 0.43
CA GLY A 47 -4.36 0.98 -0.17
C GLY A 47 -4.25 0.94 -1.69
N LYS A 48 -4.82 -0.14 -2.24
CA LYS A 48 -4.93 -0.39 -3.67
C LYS A 48 -5.81 0.68 -4.33
N VAL A 49 -5.40 1.13 -5.51
CA VAL A 49 -6.22 1.94 -6.42
C VAL A 49 -7.09 0.99 -7.24
N GLU A 50 -8.40 1.23 -7.26
CA GLU A 50 -9.31 0.43 -8.07
C GLU A 50 -9.29 0.87 -9.54
N PRO A 51 -9.63 -0.03 -10.48
CA PRO A 51 -9.73 0.34 -11.89
C PRO A 51 -10.65 1.56 -12.07
N HIS A 52 -10.21 2.51 -12.88
CA HIS A 52 -10.89 3.78 -13.17
C HIS A 52 -10.90 4.82 -12.02
N GLU A 53 -10.25 4.56 -10.88
CA GLU A 53 -10.01 5.59 -9.87
C GLU A 53 -8.81 6.47 -10.23
N SER A 54 -8.93 7.78 -10.00
CA SER A 54 -7.78 8.68 -10.00
C SER A 54 -7.00 8.53 -8.70
N PHE A 55 -5.67 8.45 -8.81
CA PHE A 55 -4.77 8.29 -7.65
C PHE A 55 -4.84 9.47 -6.66
N ILE A 56 -5.17 10.68 -7.13
CA ILE A 56 -5.32 11.87 -6.28
C ILE A 56 -6.66 11.90 -5.54
N MET A 57 -7.76 11.53 -6.22
CA MET A 57 -9.12 11.67 -5.64
C MET A 57 -9.35 10.72 -4.46
N ARG A 58 -8.67 9.56 -4.44
CA ARG A 58 -8.76 8.54 -3.39
C ARG A 58 -8.54 9.09 -1.95
N TYR A 59 -7.76 10.16 -1.79
CA TYR A 59 -7.48 10.77 -0.49
C TYR A 59 -8.24 12.07 -0.20
N LEU A 60 -8.78 12.75 -1.22
CA LEU A 60 -9.32 14.10 -1.09
C LEU A 60 -10.86 14.17 -1.02
N GLU A 61 -11.58 13.10 -1.38
CA GLU A 61 -13.06 13.09 -1.44
C GLU A 61 -13.74 12.30 -0.29
N LYS A 62 -13.23 12.39 0.94
CA LYS A 62 -13.95 11.86 2.11
C LYS A 62 -14.30 12.92 3.13
#